data_AF-A0A6N0M2F1-F1
#
_entry.id   AF-A0A6N0M2F1-F1
#
_cell.length_a   1.000
_cell.length_b   1.000
_cell.length_c   1.000
_cell.angle_alpha   90.00
_cell.angle_beta   90.00
_cell.angle_gamma   90.00
#
_symmetry.space_group_name_H-M   'P 1'
#
loop_
_entity.id
_entity.type
_entity.pdbx_description
1 polymer ?
#
loop_
_entity_poly.entity_id
_entity_poly.type
_entity_poly.pdbx_seq_one_letter_code
_entity_poly.pdbx_strand_id
1 'polypeptide(L)'
;MNYKQPKILLLVSVLTLVSCNLSQNVVAKPPLQQDLKTTPSVLPTKSNTGDSATHLTYKIATYDSQLMGANRTYGVSLPPGYEQNPKQRYPVIFLLHGGHGNPSDWFIQGKGQALKTVEQLYATGKLPPSIIITPDGNDKRGSSPYRDPEYIDGPNGKVSTAVGDELVKVVQSRYRTLTNPDFWAIGGLSSGAWGAMNVGLHNLNHFSILFSHSGYFKDKSGPTNSPIIYIKGISIPAKKRLRIYLDSGKADIEEIDEAKNFSQVLNNLKIYNLFRKFPGSHTWQYWREHLADSLTFVGEQFKSAEMASMARNVGVNNENP
;
A
#
# COMPACT_ATOMS: atom_id res chain seq x y z
N MET A 1 -33.77 57.39 -11.09
CA MET A 1 -32.80 58.45 -10.71
C MET A 1 -32.44 58.29 -9.24
N ASN A 2 -31.12 58.21 -8.97
CA ASN A 2 -30.39 58.61 -7.77
C ASN A 2 -30.70 57.99 -6.38
N TYR A 3 -29.83 57.03 -6.03
CA TYR A 3 -29.06 56.85 -4.79
C TYR A 3 -29.21 57.87 -3.63
N LYS A 4 -29.25 57.35 -2.39
CA LYS A 4 -28.30 57.65 -1.28
C LYS A 4 -28.59 56.75 -0.05
N GLN A 5 -27.70 55.78 0.22
CA GLN A 5 -26.70 55.70 1.32
C GLN A 5 -27.19 55.15 2.67
N PRO A 6 -26.53 54.10 3.23
CA PRO A 6 -26.53 53.81 4.66
C PRO A 6 -25.23 54.30 5.32
N LYS A 7 -25.35 54.76 6.58
CA LYS A 7 -24.27 55.35 7.39
C LYS A 7 -23.35 54.28 7.98
N ILE A 8 -22.05 54.46 7.78
CA ILE A 8 -20.97 53.82 8.52
C ILE A 8 -20.80 54.57 9.84
N LEU A 9 -20.80 53.87 10.97
CA LEU A 9 -20.37 54.42 12.26
C LEU A 9 -19.21 53.55 12.77
N LEU A 10 -18.02 54.14 12.75
CA LEU A 10 -16.80 53.62 13.36
C LEU A 10 -16.64 54.32 14.71
N LEU A 11 -16.52 53.58 15.80
CA LEU A 11 -16.10 54.13 17.08
C LEU A 11 -15.08 53.20 17.72
N VAL A 12 -13.86 53.71 17.78
CA VAL A 12 -12.68 53.16 18.42
C VAL A 12 -12.75 53.52 19.91
N SER A 13 -12.50 52.57 20.81
CA SER A 13 -11.79 52.86 22.06
C SER A 13 -11.27 51.58 22.73
N VAL A 14 -10.16 51.76 23.42
CA VAL A 14 -9.13 50.81 23.81
C VAL A 14 -8.88 50.99 25.32
N LEU A 15 -8.72 49.86 26.05
CA LEU A 15 -8.14 49.68 27.41
C LEU A 15 -8.87 50.38 28.60
N THR A 16 -8.97 49.85 29.83
CA THR A 16 -8.21 48.82 30.59
C THR A 16 -8.99 48.34 31.85
N LEU A 17 -8.80 47.05 32.19
CA LEU A 17 -8.67 46.36 33.50
C LEU A 17 -9.49 46.80 34.74
N VAL A 18 -10.11 45.81 35.44
CA VAL A 18 -9.88 45.52 36.88
C VAL A 18 -10.46 44.13 37.29
N SER A 19 -9.55 43.35 37.92
CA SER A 19 -9.65 42.29 38.95
C SER A 19 -10.38 40.95 38.77
N CYS A 20 -9.58 39.91 39.01
CA CYS A 20 -9.89 38.53 39.38
C CYS A 20 -10.90 38.37 40.53
N ASN A 21 -11.68 37.29 40.47
CA ASN A 21 -12.09 36.56 41.67
C ASN A 21 -11.99 35.05 41.43
N LEU A 22 -11.29 34.37 42.34
CA LEU A 22 -11.15 32.92 42.41
C LEU A 22 -12.52 32.27 42.67
N SER A 23 -12.77 31.12 42.05
CA SER A 23 -13.71 30.13 42.55
C SER A 23 -13.08 28.74 42.48
N GLN A 24 -13.38 27.97 43.52
CA GLN A 24 -12.62 26.86 44.05
C GLN A 24 -12.69 25.60 43.19
N ASN A 25 -11.55 24.90 43.11
CA ASN A 25 -11.41 23.59 42.47
C ASN A 25 -12.23 22.53 43.20
N VAL A 26 -13.26 21.99 42.53
CA VAL A 26 -13.75 20.64 42.80
C VAL A 26 -13.00 19.69 41.88
N VAL A 27 -11.94 19.08 42.41
CA VAL A 27 -11.21 18.02 41.70
C VAL A 27 -12.09 16.78 41.71
N ALA A 28 -12.76 16.51 40.59
CA ALA A 28 -13.37 15.21 40.35
C ALA A 28 -12.27 14.16 40.32
N LYS A 29 -12.35 13.19 41.23
CA LYS A 29 -11.46 12.02 41.27
C LYS A 29 -11.61 11.29 39.92
N PRO A 30 -10.53 11.00 39.18
CA PRO A 30 -10.62 10.22 37.95
C PRO A 30 -11.27 8.87 38.28
N PRO A 31 -12.16 8.34 37.42
CA PRO A 31 -12.61 6.97 37.57
C PRO A 31 -11.37 6.07 37.57
N LEU A 32 -11.29 5.12 38.50
CA LEU A 32 -10.26 4.08 38.46
C LEU A 32 -10.25 3.50 37.04
N GLN A 33 -9.07 3.44 36.42
CA GLN A 33 -8.82 2.67 35.21
C GLN A 33 -9.36 1.26 35.44
N GLN A 34 -10.53 0.96 34.89
CA GLN A 34 -10.90 -0.42 34.62
C GLN A 34 -9.85 -0.93 33.63
N ASP A 35 -9.22 -2.06 33.97
CA ASP A 35 -8.31 -2.78 33.11
C ASP A 35 -8.99 -3.05 31.75
N LEU A 36 -8.79 -2.14 30.80
CA LEU A 36 -9.09 -2.37 29.40
C LEU A 36 -8.19 -3.55 29.01
N LYS A 37 -8.78 -4.75 28.88
CA LYS A 37 -8.12 -5.90 28.24
C LYS A 37 -7.63 -5.43 26.87
N THR A 38 -6.36 -5.07 26.78
CA THR A 38 -5.74 -4.65 25.52
C THR A 38 -5.73 -5.88 24.63
N THR A 39 -6.47 -5.81 23.53
CA THR A 39 -6.39 -6.86 22.51
C THR A 39 -4.94 -6.91 22.03
N PRO A 40 -4.28 -8.09 21.99
CA PRO A 40 -2.91 -8.19 21.51
C PRO A 40 -2.80 -7.64 20.08
N SER A 41 -1.74 -6.85 19.82
CA SER A 41 -1.41 -6.35 18.48
C SER A 41 -1.20 -7.53 17.54
N VAL A 42 -1.78 -7.42 16.34
CA VAL A 42 -1.67 -8.42 15.28
C VAL A 42 -0.45 -8.14 14.41
N LEU A 43 -0.05 -6.87 14.31
CA LEU A 43 1.17 -6.49 13.63
C LEU A 43 2.40 -6.84 14.49
N PRO A 44 3.50 -7.31 13.86
CA PRO A 44 4.74 -7.51 14.59
C PRO A 44 5.24 -6.19 15.18
N THR A 45 5.66 -6.20 16.43
CA THR A 45 6.34 -5.06 17.06
C THR A 45 7.73 -4.87 16.45
N LYS A 46 8.32 -3.69 16.68
CA LYS A 46 9.71 -3.40 16.29
C LYS A 46 10.62 -4.53 16.81
N SER A 47 11.51 -5.06 15.96
CA SER A 47 12.49 -6.07 16.38
C SER A 47 13.23 -5.58 17.61
N ASN A 48 13.36 -6.44 18.62
CA ASN A 48 14.19 -6.16 19.79
C ASN A 48 15.61 -5.87 19.32
N THR A 49 16.33 -5.00 20.03
CA THR A 49 17.61 -4.41 19.65
C THR A 49 18.74 -5.41 19.31
N GLY A 50 18.57 -6.70 19.58
CA GLY A 50 19.46 -7.79 19.13
C GLY A 50 19.24 -8.28 17.69
N ASP A 51 18.06 -8.10 17.10
CA ASP A 51 17.76 -8.50 15.71
C ASP A 51 18.17 -7.45 14.68
N SER A 52 18.34 -6.19 15.10
CA SER A 52 18.70 -5.06 14.23
C SER A 52 20.09 -5.16 13.58
N ALA A 53 20.91 -6.15 13.98
CA ALA A 53 22.23 -6.38 13.41
C ALA A 53 22.21 -7.24 12.12
N THR A 54 21.09 -7.92 11.83
CA THR A 54 21.01 -8.82 10.67
C THR A 54 20.35 -8.11 9.50
N HIS A 55 21.13 -7.88 8.44
CA HIS A 55 20.60 -7.37 7.19
C HIS A 55 19.57 -8.33 6.59
N LEU A 56 18.49 -7.77 6.04
CA LEU A 56 17.53 -8.48 5.23
C LEU A 56 18.24 -9.14 4.06
N THR A 57 17.85 -10.38 3.82
CA THR A 57 18.26 -11.14 2.64
C THR A 57 17.03 -11.49 1.82
N TYR A 58 17.25 -11.91 0.58
CA TYR A 58 16.21 -12.48 -0.26
C TYR A 58 16.69 -13.80 -0.84
N LYS A 59 15.74 -14.62 -1.27
CA LYS A 59 16.00 -15.79 -2.12
C LYS A 59 15.01 -15.84 -3.26
N ILE A 60 15.38 -16.48 -4.36
CA ILE A 60 14.45 -16.86 -5.41
C ILE A 60 13.89 -18.23 -5.06
N ALA A 61 12.58 -18.33 -4.99
CA ALA A 61 11.84 -19.56 -4.77
C ALA A 61 11.06 -19.92 -6.03
N THR A 62 10.72 -21.21 -6.15
CA THR A 62 9.99 -21.76 -7.29
C THR A 62 8.64 -22.35 -6.87
N TYR A 63 7.67 -22.36 -7.78
CA TYR A 63 6.40 -23.08 -7.61
C TYR A 63 5.89 -23.57 -8.96
N ASP A 64 5.18 -24.69 -8.95
CA ASP A 64 4.54 -25.20 -10.16
C ASP A 64 3.21 -24.48 -10.37
N SER A 65 3.16 -23.63 -11.40
CA SER A 65 1.95 -22.90 -11.77
C SER A 65 1.12 -23.74 -12.73
N GLN A 66 -0.08 -24.12 -12.32
CA GLN A 66 -1.03 -24.81 -13.17
C GLN A 66 -1.58 -23.87 -14.24
N LEU A 67 -1.81 -22.61 -13.86
CA LEU A 67 -2.32 -21.57 -14.76
C LEU A 67 -1.34 -21.22 -15.88
N MET A 68 -0.05 -21.35 -15.61
CA MET A 68 1.02 -21.11 -16.59
C MET A 68 1.58 -22.40 -17.18
N GLY A 69 1.18 -23.59 -16.67
CA GLY A 69 1.66 -24.89 -17.14
C GLY A 69 3.19 -25.01 -17.06
N ALA A 70 3.82 -24.37 -16.07
CA ALA A 70 5.27 -24.27 -15.96
C ALA A 70 5.71 -24.03 -14.51
N ASN A 71 6.94 -24.39 -14.19
CA ASN A 71 7.59 -23.96 -12.96
C ASN A 71 7.92 -22.46 -13.06
N ARG A 72 7.47 -21.67 -12.09
CA ARG A 72 7.65 -20.22 -12.03
C ARG A 72 8.47 -19.82 -10.83
N THR A 73 9.06 -18.64 -10.92
CA THR A 73 9.88 -18.07 -9.84
C THR A 73 9.19 -16.87 -9.18
N TYR A 74 9.56 -16.63 -7.93
CA TYR A 74 9.32 -15.37 -7.23
C TYR A 74 10.46 -15.12 -6.25
N GLY A 75 10.80 -13.85 -6.03
CA GLY A 75 11.70 -13.49 -4.95
C GLY A 75 10.93 -13.37 -3.64
N VAL A 76 11.57 -13.72 -2.53
CA VAL A 76 11.03 -13.59 -1.19
C VAL A 76 12.08 -13.04 -0.25
N SER A 77 11.70 -12.02 0.54
CA SER A 77 12.45 -11.57 1.70
C SER A 77 11.57 -11.69 2.93
N LEU A 78 12.10 -12.35 3.96
CA LEU A 78 11.41 -12.56 5.23
C LEU A 78 11.87 -11.50 6.23
N PRO A 79 10.97 -11.00 7.09
CA PRO A 79 11.31 -9.98 8.07
C PRO A 79 12.29 -10.51 9.13
N PRO A 80 13.00 -9.63 9.85
CA PRO A 80 13.87 -10.04 10.94
C PRO A 80 13.08 -10.78 12.03
N GLY A 81 13.72 -11.74 12.69
CA GLY A 81 13.09 -12.54 13.73
C GLY A 81 12.06 -13.56 13.22
N TYR A 82 11.88 -13.74 11.89
CA TYR A 82 10.83 -14.61 11.35
C TYR A 82 10.91 -16.04 11.90
N GLU A 83 12.10 -16.65 11.97
CA GLU A 83 12.27 -18.02 12.48
C GLU A 83 12.20 -18.11 14.01
N GLN A 84 12.58 -17.03 14.70
CA GLN A 84 12.55 -16.94 16.16
C GLN A 84 11.12 -16.78 16.69
N ASN A 85 10.17 -16.35 15.84
CA ASN A 85 8.78 -16.08 16.22
C ASN A 85 7.79 -17.00 15.47
N PRO A 86 7.72 -18.31 15.80
CA PRO A 86 6.96 -19.30 15.03
C PRO A 86 5.44 -19.09 15.07
N LYS A 87 4.93 -18.31 16.04
CA LYS A 87 3.51 -17.97 16.16
C LYS A 87 3.15 -16.63 15.50
N GLN A 88 4.14 -15.80 15.16
CA GLN A 88 3.91 -14.50 14.56
C GLN A 88 3.50 -14.65 13.10
N ARG A 89 2.48 -13.90 12.70
CA ARG A 89 2.04 -13.74 11.31
C ARG A 89 2.36 -12.34 10.83
N TYR A 90 2.61 -12.21 9.53
CA TYR A 90 3.15 -10.99 8.94
C TYR A 90 2.25 -10.45 7.83
N PRO A 91 2.11 -9.11 7.69
CA PRO A 91 1.56 -8.52 6.49
C PRO A 91 2.46 -8.85 5.27
N VAL A 92 1.89 -8.75 4.07
CA VAL A 92 2.56 -9.16 2.83
C VAL A 92 2.52 -8.02 1.80
N ILE A 93 3.63 -7.83 1.10
CA ILE A 93 3.78 -6.81 0.07
C ILE A 93 4.30 -7.46 -1.21
N PHE A 94 3.52 -7.36 -2.29
CA PHE A 94 3.93 -7.77 -3.63
C PHE A 94 4.55 -6.57 -4.36
N LEU A 95 5.76 -6.75 -4.89
CA LEU A 95 6.52 -5.77 -5.67
C LEU A 95 6.73 -6.27 -7.10
N LEU A 96 5.97 -5.72 -8.02
CA LEU A 96 5.93 -6.09 -9.43
C LEU A 96 7.01 -5.34 -10.19
N HIS A 97 7.79 -6.07 -11.01
CA HIS A 97 8.78 -5.46 -11.88
C HIS A 97 8.09 -4.84 -13.11
N GLY A 98 8.74 -3.85 -13.72
CA GLY A 98 8.30 -3.28 -15.00
C GLY A 98 8.62 -4.19 -16.18
N GLY A 99 8.41 -3.66 -17.38
CA GLY A 99 8.65 -4.35 -18.63
C GLY A 99 10.07 -4.88 -18.68
N HIS A 100 10.21 -6.09 -19.23
CA HIS A 100 11.50 -6.75 -19.43
C HIS A 100 12.22 -7.12 -18.11
N GLY A 101 11.54 -6.97 -16.98
CA GLY A 101 12.08 -7.29 -15.67
C GLY A 101 11.99 -8.77 -15.31
N ASN A 102 12.38 -9.05 -14.08
CA ASN A 102 12.32 -10.37 -13.46
C ASN A 102 12.23 -10.21 -11.92
N PRO A 103 11.98 -11.30 -11.18
CA PRO A 103 11.84 -11.26 -9.71
C PRO A 103 12.99 -10.61 -8.93
N SER A 104 14.22 -10.63 -9.44
CA SER A 104 15.39 -10.11 -8.70
C SER A 104 15.55 -8.59 -8.79
N ASP A 105 14.86 -7.93 -9.72
CA ASP A 105 15.10 -6.53 -10.08
C ASP A 105 14.88 -5.56 -8.92
N TRP A 106 13.93 -5.84 -8.03
CA TRP A 106 13.71 -5.04 -6.84
C TRP A 106 14.84 -5.18 -5.81
N PHE A 107 15.64 -6.23 -5.85
CA PHE A 107 16.67 -6.50 -4.83
C PHE A 107 18.09 -6.14 -5.26
N ILE A 108 18.42 -6.26 -6.55
CA ILE A 108 19.81 -6.16 -7.01
C ILE A 108 20.36 -4.72 -7.04
N GLN A 109 21.68 -4.61 -6.94
CA GLN A 109 22.41 -3.37 -7.12
C GLN A 109 22.22 -2.80 -8.54
N GLY A 110 22.20 -1.48 -8.66
CA GLY A 110 21.91 -0.80 -9.92
C GLY A 110 20.41 -0.67 -10.24
N LYS A 111 19.56 -1.50 -9.62
CA LYS A 111 18.09 -1.44 -9.76
C LYS A 111 17.41 -1.05 -8.44
N GLY A 112 16.45 -1.83 -7.94
CA GLY A 112 15.55 -1.42 -6.86
C GLY A 112 16.22 -1.29 -5.49
N GLN A 113 17.18 -2.18 -5.15
CA GLN A 113 17.80 -2.23 -3.80
C GLN A 113 16.81 -2.12 -2.63
N ALA A 114 15.60 -2.68 -2.80
CA ALA A 114 14.44 -2.47 -1.93
C ALA A 114 14.72 -2.83 -0.46
N LEU A 115 15.57 -3.82 -0.20
CA LEU A 115 15.86 -4.26 1.18
C LEU A 115 16.45 -3.14 2.04
N LYS A 116 17.27 -2.24 1.48
CA LYS A 116 17.81 -1.08 2.22
C LYS A 116 16.69 -0.15 2.68
N THR A 117 15.75 0.13 1.78
CA THR A 117 14.57 0.97 2.08
C THR A 117 13.69 0.29 3.12
N VAL A 118 13.41 -1.01 2.95
CA VAL A 118 12.58 -1.80 3.88
C VAL A 118 13.21 -1.84 5.28
N GLU A 119 14.51 -2.11 5.40
CA GLU A 119 15.25 -2.07 6.67
C GLU A 119 15.11 -0.71 7.37
N GLN A 120 15.31 0.39 6.63
CA GLN A 120 15.17 1.73 7.18
C GLN A 120 13.74 2.00 7.67
N LEU A 121 12.72 1.55 6.93
CA LEU A 121 11.33 1.73 7.32
C LEU A 121 10.95 0.86 8.53
N TYR A 122 11.52 -0.33 8.67
CA TYR A 122 11.39 -1.14 9.89
C TYR A 122 12.06 -0.46 11.08
N ALA A 123 13.29 0.03 10.91
CA ALA A 123 14.06 0.69 11.96
C ALA A 123 13.39 1.99 12.45
N THR A 124 12.75 2.73 11.56
CA THR A 124 11.99 3.94 11.89
C THR A 124 10.54 3.67 12.32
N GLY A 125 10.10 2.40 12.27
CA GLY A 125 8.73 2.01 12.59
C GLY A 125 7.70 2.54 11.60
N LYS A 126 8.10 3.04 10.42
CA LYS A 126 7.19 3.51 9.37
C LYS A 126 6.47 2.36 8.69
N LEU A 127 7.17 1.23 8.51
CA LEU A 127 6.60 -0.02 8.00
C LEU A 127 6.72 -1.10 9.09
N PRO A 128 5.64 -1.80 9.48
CA PRO A 128 5.73 -2.99 10.31
C PRO A 128 6.53 -4.10 9.59
N PRO A 129 7.26 -4.97 10.31
CA PRO A 129 7.92 -6.12 9.71
C PRO A 129 6.95 -6.92 8.82
N SER A 130 7.33 -7.15 7.57
CA SER A 130 6.47 -7.68 6.51
C SER A 130 7.21 -8.67 5.61
N ILE A 131 6.47 -9.57 4.97
CA ILE A 131 7.00 -10.47 3.94
C ILE A 131 6.96 -9.73 2.60
N ILE A 132 8.11 -9.62 1.92
CA ILE A 132 8.20 -9.01 0.60
C ILE A 132 8.27 -10.10 -0.46
N ILE A 133 7.38 -10.05 -1.45
CA ILE A 133 7.30 -10.99 -2.56
C ILE A 133 7.52 -10.21 -3.86
N THR A 134 8.39 -10.71 -4.75
CA THR A 134 8.61 -10.15 -6.08
C THR A 134 8.26 -11.20 -7.15
N PRO A 135 7.01 -11.21 -7.65
CA PRO A 135 6.56 -12.22 -8.61
C PRO A 135 7.33 -12.15 -9.94
N ASP A 136 7.44 -13.28 -10.64
CA ASP A 136 7.70 -13.27 -12.08
C ASP A 136 6.44 -12.81 -12.81
N GLY A 137 6.51 -11.65 -13.45
CA GLY A 137 5.44 -11.04 -14.24
C GLY A 137 5.43 -11.46 -15.71
N ASN A 138 6.34 -12.35 -16.12
CA ASN A 138 6.46 -12.73 -17.53
C ASN A 138 5.43 -13.81 -17.94
N ASP A 139 4.91 -13.73 -19.16
CA ASP A 139 4.11 -14.82 -19.73
C ASP A 139 5.00 -15.96 -20.27
N LYS A 140 4.42 -16.96 -20.94
CA LYS A 140 5.17 -18.12 -21.48
C LYS A 140 6.26 -17.75 -22.49
N ARG A 141 6.27 -16.52 -23.01
CA ARG A 141 7.28 -16.02 -23.95
C ARG A 141 8.52 -15.47 -23.24
N GLY A 142 8.48 -15.36 -21.91
CA GLY A 142 9.58 -14.86 -21.09
C GLY A 142 9.81 -13.35 -21.20
N SER A 143 10.83 -12.87 -20.51
CA SER A 143 11.26 -11.46 -20.59
C SER A 143 11.85 -11.14 -21.96
N SER A 144 11.47 -10.00 -22.52
CA SER A 144 11.91 -9.55 -23.84
C SER A 144 11.93 -8.04 -23.93
N PRO A 145 13.00 -7.38 -24.42
CA PRO A 145 13.02 -5.91 -24.54
C PRO A 145 12.02 -5.35 -25.57
N TYR A 146 11.33 -6.20 -26.32
CA TYR A 146 10.39 -5.83 -27.38
C TYR A 146 8.94 -6.13 -27.04
N ARG A 147 8.68 -6.76 -25.88
CA ARG A 147 7.34 -7.21 -25.49
C ARG A 147 7.15 -7.06 -24.00
N ASP A 148 6.02 -6.47 -23.64
CA ASP A 148 5.49 -6.52 -22.30
C ASP A 148 4.24 -7.42 -22.29
N PRO A 149 4.20 -8.47 -21.45
CA PRO A 149 3.00 -9.29 -21.29
C PRO A 149 1.90 -8.57 -20.52
N GLU A 150 2.16 -7.37 -19.98
CA GLU A 150 1.23 -6.50 -19.29
C GLU A 150 0.44 -7.20 -18.17
N TYR A 151 1.00 -8.18 -17.45
CA TYR A 151 0.31 -8.85 -16.33
C TYR A 151 -1.16 -9.25 -16.62
N ILE A 152 -1.51 -9.56 -17.88
CA ILE A 152 -2.87 -9.92 -18.27
C ILE A 152 -3.02 -11.44 -18.41
N ASP A 153 -4.27 -11.88 -18.34
CA ASP A 153 -4.63 -13.20 -18.81
C ASP A 153 -4.84 -13.18 -20.32
N GLY A 154 -4.08 -14.00 -21.04
CA GLY A 154 -4.14 -14.03 -22.49
C GLY A 154 -3.63 -15.33 -23.11
N PRO A 155 -3.46 -15.36 -24.45
CA PRO A 155 -3.07 -16.57 -25.18
C PRO A 155 -1.74 -17.19 -24.74
N ASN A 156 -0.84 -16.36 -24.19
CA ASN A 156 0.49 -16.78 -23.73
C ASN A 156 0.54 -17.11 -22.23
N GLY A 157 -0.60 -17.19 -21.56
CA GLY A 157 -0.70 -17.56 -20.15
C GLY A 157 -1.60 -16.63 -19.36
N LYS A 158 -2.04 -17.13 -18.21
CA LYS A 158 -2.91 -16.42 -17.27
C LYS A 158 -2.09 -15.68 -16.21
N VAL A 159 -1.31 -14.68 -16.63
CA VAL A 159 -0.34 -14.00 -15.75
C VAL A 159 -1.05 -13.26 -14.62
N SER A 160 -2.15 -12.56 -14.90
CA SER A 160 -2.92 -11.83 -13.89
C SER A 160 -3.38 -12.79 -12.79
N THR A 161 -4.03 -13.88 -13.18
CA THR A 161 -4.60 -14.84 -12.22
C THR A 161 -3.49 -15.64 -11.52
N ALA A 162 -2.40 -15.97 -12.22
CA ALA A 162 -1.25 -16.64 -11.63
C ALA A 162 -0.59 -15.79 -10.54
N VAL A 163 -0.42 -14.49 -10.75
CA VAL A 163 0.17 -13.58 -9.75
C VAL A 163 -0.82 -13.24 -8.65
N GLY A 164 -2.06 -12.90 -9.01
CA GLY A 164 -3.06 -12.33 -8.09
C GLY A 164 -3.79 -13.34 -7.23
N ASP A 165 -3.83 -14.62 -7.62
CA ASP A 165 -4.58 -15.65 -6.89
C ASP A 165 -3.73 -16.91 -6.62
N GLU A 166 -3.14 -17.53 -7.65
CA GLU A 166 -2.37 -18.77 -7.47
C GLU A 166 -1.12 -18.55 -6.61
N LEU A 167 -0.31 -17.54 -6.92
CA LEU A 167 0.88 -17.21 -6.13
C LEU A 167 0.51 -16.71 -4.73
N VAL A 168 -0.61 -15.99 -4.57
CA VAL A 168 -1.10 -15.60 -3.23
C VAL A 168 -1.36 -16.84 -2.37
N LYS A 169 -2.04 -17.85 -2.91
CA LYS A 169 -2.31 -19.12 -2.22
C LYS A 169 -1.01 -19.86 -1.88
N VAL A 170 -0.05 -19.89 -2.80
CA VAL A 170 1.28 -20.47 -2.56
C VAL A 170 2.02 -19.75 -1.43
N VAL A 171 1.96 -18.41 -1.39
CA VAL A 171 2.58 -17.61 -0.33
C VAL A 171 1.89 -17.88 1.02
N GLN A 172 0.56 -17.92 1.05
CA GLN A 172 -0.21 -18.23 2.26
C GLN A 172 0.07 -19.65 2.79
N SER A 173 0.34 -20.63 1.92
CA SER A 173 0.64 -22.00 2.33
C SER A 173 2.08 -22.20 2.81
N ARG A 174 3.02 -21.39 2.33
CA ARG A 174 4.46 -21.52 2.61
C ARG A 174 4.95 -20.62 3.73
N TYR A 175 4.27 -19.50 3.99
CA TYR A 175 4.71 -18.49 4.93
C TYR A 175 3.63 -18.13 5.95
N ARG A 176 4.06 -17.61 7.10
CA ARG A 176 3.19 -17.17 8.20
C ARG A 176 2.60 -15.80 7.86
N THR A 177 1.60 -15.76 7.00
CA THR A 177 0.95 -14.51 6.60
C THR A 177 -0.25 -14.20 7.49
N LEU A 178 -0.58 -12.91 7.61
CA LEU A 178 -1.93 -12.48 7.94
C LEU A 178 -2.87 -12.85 6.79
N THR A 179 -4.13 -13.16 7.06
CA THR A 179 -5.08 -13.62 6.03
C THR A 179 -6.09 -12.55 5.62
N ASN A 180 -6.22 -11.48 6.40
CA ASN A 180 -7.10 -10.37 6.05
C ASN A 180 -6.46 -9.53 4.92
N PRO A 181 -7.16 -9.25 3.80
CA PRO A 181 -6.64 -8.44 2.70
C PRO A 181 -6.25 -7.01 3.11
N ASP A 182 -6.71 -6.50 4.26
CA ASP A 182 -6.27 -5.21 4.79
C ASP A 182 -4.76 -5.18 5.13
N PHE A 183 -4.13 -6.35 5.23
CA PHE A 183 -2.70 -6.55 5.51
C PHE A 183 -1.91 -7.04 4.29
N TRP A 184 -2.48 -6.90 3.09
CA TRP A 184 -1.86 -7.28 1.83
C TRP A 184 -1.83 -6.10 0.87
N ALA A 185 -0.62 -5.78 0.43
CA ALA A 185 -0.35 -4.74 -0.54
C ALA A 185 0.22 -5.32 -1.84
N ILE A 186 -0.10 -4.70 -2.97
CA ILE A 186 0.51 -4.98 -4.25
C ILE A 186 0.86 -3.67 -4.93
N GLY A 187 2.09 -3.56 -5.43
CA GLY A 187 2.54 -2.38 -6.15
C GLY A 187 3.69 -2.69 -7.07
N GLY A 188 4.07 -1.72 -7.89
CA GLY A 188 5.12 -1.92 -8.88
C GLY A 188 5.54 -0.62 -9.54
N LEU A 189 6.35 -0.76 -10.58
CA LEU A 189 6.84 0.34 -11.41
C LEU A 189 6.48 0.14 -12.88
N SER A 190 6.25 1.21 -13.64
CA SER A 190 5.99 1.15 -15.09
C SER A 190 4.83 0.20 -15.43
N SER A 191 5.01 -0.78 -16.32
CA SER A 191 4.01 -1.82 -16.57
C SER A 191 3.70 -2.71 -15.36
N GLY A 192 4.62 -2.83 -14.40
CA GLY A 192 4.35 -3.45 -13.10
C GLY A 192 3.46 -2.60 -12.21
N ALA A 193 3.48 -1.27 -12.37
CA ALA A 193 2.55 -0.37 -11.69
C ALA A 193 1.13 -0.46 -12.29
N TRP A 194 1.02 -0.53 -13.62
CA TRP A 194 -0.22 -0.89 -14.30
C TRP A 194 -0.72 -2.26 -13.83
N GLY A 195 0.18 -3.26 -13.81
CA GLY A 195 -0.10 -4.63 -13.41
C GLY A 195 -0.58 -4.73 -11.96
N ALA A 196 0.02 -3.98 -11.05
CA ALA A 196 -0.42 -3.93 -9.66
C ALA A 196 -1.85 -3.41 -9.52
N MET A 197 -2.23 -2.40 -10.31
CA MET A 197 -3.62 -1.94 -10.33
C MET A 197 -4.55 -2.97 -10.95
N ASN A 198 -4.22 -3.53 -12.11
CA ASN A 198 -5.09 -4.49 -12.78
C ASN A 198 -5.27 -5.77 -11.96
N VAL A 199 -4.17 -6.40 -11.54
CA VAL A 199 -4.16 -7.62 -10.73
C VAL A 199 -4.84 -7.36 -9.38
N GLY A 200 -4.50 -6.26 -8.71
CA GLY A 200 -5.09 -5.93 -7.41
C GLY A 200 -6.60 -5.71 -7.46
N LEU A 201 -7.10 -5.01 -8.48
CA LEU A 201 -8.54 -4.76 -8.65
C LEU A 201 -9.34 -6.04 -8.97
N HIS A 202 -8.74 -6.99 -9.68
CA HIS A 202 -9.35 -8.30 -9.92
C HIS A 202 -9.30 -9.25 -8.72
N ASN A 203 -8.45 -8.95 -7.73
CA ASN A 203 -8.18 -9.80 -6.58
C ASN A 203 -8.38 -9.05 -5.25
N LEU A 204 -9.48 -8.28 -5.15
CA LEU A 204 -9.80 -7.48 -3.97
C LEU A 204 -10.10 -8.32 -2.72
N ASN A 205 -10.35 -9.62 -2.86
CA ASN A 205 -10.41 -10.58 -1.76
C ASN A 205 -9.03 -10.86 -1.15
N HIS A 206 -7.94 -10.61 -1.89
CA HIS A 206 -6.57 -10.81 -1.45
C HIS A 206 -5.85 -9.50 -1.13
N PHE A 207 -6.14 -8.41 -1.85
CA PHE A 207 -5.46 -7.12 -1.69
C PHE A 207 -6.42 -5.97 -1.35
N SER A 208 -5.98 -5.06 -0.46
CA SER A 208 -6.70 -3.80 -0.17
C SER A 208 -5.86 -2.55 -0.39
N ILE A 209 -4.55 -2.71 -0.57
CA ILE A 209 -3.60 -1.60 -0.65
C ILE A 209 -2.86 -1.73 -1.98
N LEU A 210 -3.07 -0.79 -2.88
CA LEU A 210 -2.44 -0.78 -4.20
C LEU A 210 -1.48 0.41 -4.30
N PHE A 211 -0.32 0.25 -4.93
CA PHE A 211 0.57 1.38 -5.22
C PHE A 211 1.23 1.31 -6.58
N SER A 212 1.52 2.48 -7.17
CA SER A 212 1.99 2.59 -8.55
C SER A 212 3.05 3.68 -8.69
N HIS A 213 4.24 3.28 -9.11
CA HIS A 213 5.34 4.17 -9.50
C HIS A 213 5.42 4.32 -11.02
N SER A 214 5.26 5.54 -11.55
CA SER A 214 5.29 5.83 -13.00
C SER A 214 4.42 4.85 -13.81
N GLY A 215 3.19 4.60 -13.34
CA GLY A 215 2.24 3.71 -14.01
C GLY A 215 1.34 4.43 -15.01
N TYR A 216 0.84 3.67 -15.96
CA TYR A 216 -0.24 4.07 -16.87
C TYR A 216 -1.54 3.34 -16.48
N PHE A 217 -2.67 3.82 -16.97
CA PHE A 217 -4.04 3.34 -16.65
C PHE A 217 -4.96 3.29 -17.88
N LYS A 218 -4.44 3.63 -19.07
CA LYS A 218 -5.04 3.36 -20.37
C LYS A 218 -4.11 2.50 -21.21
N ASP A 219 -4.65 1.42 -21.76
CA ASP A 219 -3.90 0.48 -22.58
C ASP A 219 -4.83 -0.13 -23.66
N LYS A 220 -4.29 -1.02 -24.48
CA LYS A 220 -5.00 -1.65 -25.61
C LYS A 220 -5.57 -3.04 -25.30
N SER A 221 -5.44 -3.52 -24.06
CA SER A 221 -5.88 -4.85 -23.60
C SER A 221 -7.39 -4.93 -23.30
N GLY A 222 -8.11 -3.81 -23.46
CA GLY A 222 -9.57 -3.75 -23.42
C GLY A 222 -10.16 -3.39 -22.05
N PRO A 223 -11.49 -3.15 -21.99
CA PRO A 223 -12.14 -2.61 -20.81
C PRO A 223 -12.09 -3.52 -19.58
N THR A 224 -11.96 -4.84 -19.78
CA THR A 224 -11.84 -5.81 -18.68
C THR A 224 -10.51 -5.69 -17.94
N ASN A 225 -9.44 -5.25 -18.61
CA ASN A 225 -8.11 -5.11 -18.04
C ASN A 225 -7.73 -3.66 -17.72
N SER A 226 -8.55 -2.69 -18.14
CA SER A 226 -8.31 -1.28 -17.91
C SER A 226 -8.65 -0.88 -16.47
N PRO A 227 -7.67 -0.50 -15.61
CA PRO A 227 -7.94 -0.17 -14.22
C PRO A 227 -8.93 0.99 -14.05
N ILE A 228 -8.84 2.00 -14.92
CA ILE A 228 -9.71 3.19 -14.89
C ILE A 228 -11.17 2.88 -15.26
N ILE A 229 -11.41 1.81 -16.04
CA ILE A 229 -12.76 1.34 -16.38
C ILE A 229 -13.25 0.37 -15.31
N TYR A 230 -12.48 -0.67 -15.01
CA TYR A 230 -12.85 -1.75 -14.10
C TYR A 230 -13.24 -1.24 -12.72
N ILE A 231 -12.48 -0.28 -12.17
CA ILE A 231 -12.70 0.26 -10.82
C ILE A 231 -14.10 0.86 -10.60
N LYS A 232 -14.78 1.30 -11.67
CA LYS A 232 -16.12 1.88 -11.58
C LYS A 232 -17.15 0.83 -11.16
N GLY A 233 -16.95 -0.42 -11.57
CA GLY A 233 -17.85 -1.55 -11.34
C GLY A 233 -17.70 -2.26 -9.99
N ILE A 234 -16.64 -1.96 -9.21
CA ILE A 234 -16.42 -2.66 -7.94
C ILE A 234 -17.48 -2.27 -6.89
N SER A 235 -17.74 -3.18 -5.95
CA SER A 235 -18.77 -3.01 -4.93
C SER A 235 -18.48 -1.84 -3.97
N ILE A 236 -19.52 -1.25 -3.38
CA ILE A 236 -19.37 -0.16 -2.39
C ILE A 236 -18.49 -0.57 -1.20
N PRO A 237 -18.64 -1.78 -0.60
CA PRO A 237 -17.74 -2.23 0.46
C PRO A 237 -16.27 -2.29 0.01
N ALA A 238 -16.01 -2.74 -1.22
CA ALA A 238 -14.66 -2.76 -1.77
C ALA A 238 -14.10 -1.33 -1.94
N LYS A 239 -14.89 -0.39 -2.47
CA LYS A 239 -14.48 1.03 -2.60
C LYS A 239 -14.08 1.65 -1.25
N LYS A 240 -14.83 1.34 -0.18
CA LYS A 240 -14.54 1.85 1.18
C LYS A 240 -13.28 1.24 1.79
N ARG A 241 -12.97 -0.01 1.47
CA ARG A 241 -11.79 -0.72 1.99
C ARG A 241 -10.51 -0.37 1.23
N LEU A 242 -10.60 -0.16 -0.08
CA LEU A 242 -9.46 0.06 -0.97
C LEU A 242 -8.66 1.33 -0.60
N ARG A 243 -7.33 1.23 -0.67
CA ARG A 243 -6.36 2.30 -0.44
C ARG A 243 -5.39 2.33 -1.61
N ILE A 244 -5.21 3.48 -2.26
CA ILE A 244 -4.38 3.58 -3.47
C ILE A 244 -3.33 4.69 -3.33
N TYR A 245 -2.09 4.37 -3.66
CA TYR A 245 -1.00 5.35 -3.75
C TYR A 245 -0.46 5.43 -5.19
N LEU A 246 -0.30 6.64 -5.72
CA LEU A 246 0.20 6.89 -7.07
C LEU A 246 1.33 7.91 -6.99
N ASP A 247 2.44 7.66 -7.67
CA ASP A 247 3.46 8.68 -7.90
C ASP A 247 4.10 8.55 -9.28
N SER A 248 4.65 9.65 -9.78
CA SER A 248 5.42 9.71 -11.02
C SER A 248 6.41 10.86 -10.99
N GLY A 249 7.53 10.67 -11.69
CA GLY A 249 8.57 11.70 -11.83
C GLY A 249 8.08 12.87 -12.67
N LYS A 250 8.46 14.10 -12.32
CA LYS A 250 8.05 15.33 -13.01
C LYS A 250 8.41 15.37 -14.50
N ALA A 251 9.35 14.54 -14.95
CA ALA A 251 9.70 14.40 -16.36
C ALA A 251 8.95 13.25 -17.07
N ASP A 252 8.23 12.39 -16.35
CA ASP A 252 7.31 11.37 -16.90
C ASP A 252 5.94 12.01 -17.14
N ILE A 253 5.86 12.87 -18.16
CA ILE A 253 4.70 13.74 -18.37
C ILE A 253 3.43 12.93 -18.67
N GLU A 254 3.56 11.88 -19.49
CA GLU A 254 2.42 11.02 -19.86
C GLU A 254 1.89 10.27 -18.63
N GLU A 255 2.76 9.61 -17.86
CA GLU A 255 2.39 8.88 -16.64
C GLU A 255 1.80 9.81 -15.57
N ILE A 256 2.30 11.05 -15.45
CA ILE A 256 1.70 12.06 -14.57
C ILE A 256 0.26 12.35 -14.96
N ASP A 257 0.00 12.57 -16.24
CA ASP A 257 -1.34 12.90 -16.73
C ASP A 257 -2.29 11.70 -16.57
N GLU A 258 -1.80 10.48 -16.79
CA GLU A 258 -2.54 9.26 -16.54
C GLU A 258 -2.85 9.07 -15.05
N ALA A 259 -1.86 9.19 -14.17
CA ALA A 259 -2.04 9.08 -12.71
C ALA A 259 -2.97 10.16 -12.16
N LYS A 260 -2.87 11.39 -12.67
CA LYS A 260 -3.79 12.49 -12.32
C LYS A 260 -5.22 12.16 -12.73
N ASN A 261 -5.43 11.69 -13.96
CA ASN A 261 -6.75 11.31 -14.46
C ASN A 261 -7.33 10.15 -13.66
N PHE A 262 -6.53 9.14 -13.33
CA PHE A 262 -6.98 8.02 -12.51
C PHE A 262 -7.33 8.48 -11.08
N SER A 263 -6.49 9.31 -10.44
CA SER A 263 -6.79 9.90 -9.13
C SER A 263 -8.11 10.69 -9.12
N GLN A 264 -8.43 11.43 -10.19
CA GLN A 264 -9.73 12.10 -10.31
C GLN A 264 -10.90 11.11 -10.33
N VAL A 265 -10.77 9.98 -11.04
CA VAL A 265 -11.78 8.90 -11.02
C VAL A 265 -11.92 8.32 -9.61
N LEU A 266 -10.81 8.08 -8.90
CA LEU A 266 -10.83 7.58 -7.53
C LEU A 266 -11.56 8.54 -6.58
N ASN A 267 -11.28 9.84 -6.69
CA ASN A 267 -11.94 10.89 -5.90
C ASN A 267 -13.45 10.89 -6.14
N ASN A 268 -13.89 10.82 -7.40
CA ASN A 268 -15.31 10.77 -7.76
C ASN A 268 -16.01 9.52 -7.21
N LEU A 269 -15.29 8.39 -7.13
CA LEU A 269 -15.77 7.14 -6.55
C LEU A 269 -15.65 7.08 -5.02
N LYS A 270 -15.11 8.14 -4.38
CA LYS A 270 -14.82 8.22 -2.94
C LYS A 270 -13.90 7.09 -2.45
N ILE A 271 -12.95 6.67 -3.30
CA ILE A 271 -11.89 5.73 -2.94
C ILE A 271 -10.72 6.53 -2.40
N TYR A 272 -10.25 6.18 -1.21
CA TYR A 272 -9.11 6.87 -0.59
C TYR A 272 -7.86 6.65 -1.42
N ASN A 273 -7.27 7.76 -1.88
CA ASN A 273 -6.07 7.73 -2.70
C ASN A 273 -5.15 8.91 -2.38
N LEU A 274 -3.86 8.70 -2.63
CA LEU A 274 -2.83 9.73 -2.58
C LEU A 274 -2.08 9.76 -3.91
N PHE A 275 -2.03 10.92 -4.55
CA PHE A 275 -1.24 11.15 -5.75
C PHE A 275 -0.10 12.14 -5.46
N ARG A 276 1.14 11.74 -5.75
CA ARG A 276 2.35 12.52 -5.55
C ARG A 276 3.10 12.71 -6.86
N LYS A 277 3.89 13.79 -6.93
CA LYS A 277 4.80 14.06 -8.04
C LYS A 277 6.11 14.55 -7.48
N PHE A 278 7.20 13.90 -7.84
CA PHE A 278 8.54 14.21 -7.34
C PHE A 278 9.50 14.54 -8.48
N PRO A 279 10.62 15.26 -8.23
CA PRO A 279 11.67 15.39 -9.23
C PRO A 279 12.15 14.02 -9.74
N GLY A 280 12.51 13.93 -11.02
CA GLY A 280 12.99 12.69 -11.64
C GLY A 280 12.18 12.27 -12.88
N SER A 281 12.54 11.12 -13.42
CA SER A 281 12.04 10.50 -14.65
C SER A 281 11.97 8.97 -14.50
N HIS A 282 11.56 8.28 -15.57
CA HIS A 282 11.33 6.83 -15.69
C HIS A 282 12.59 5.97 -15.46
N THR A 283 13.11 5.96 -14.23
CA THR A 283 14.43 5.41 -13.90
C THR A 283 14.42 4.64 -12.59
N TRP A 284 15.33 3.67 -12.50
CA TRP A 284 15.58 2.95 -11.25
C TRP A 284 16.00 3.84 -10.09
N GLN A 285 16.66 4.98 -10.36
CA GLN A 285 16.99 5.94 -9.32
C GLN A 285 15.71 6.51 -8.69
N TYR A 286 14.79 7.00 -9.52
CA TYR A 286 13.50 7.53 -9.08
C TYR A 286 12.71 6.48 -8.29
N TRP A 287 12.54 5.27 -8.84
CA TRP A 287 11.77 4.22 -8.17
C TRP A 287 12.39 3.76 -6.85
N ARG A 288 13.72 3.69 -6.76
CA ARG A 288 14.41 3.32 -5.52
C ARG A 288 14.23 4.37 -4.43
N GLU A 289 14.27 5.65 -4.80
CA GLU A 289 14.06 6.77 -3.87
C GLU A 289 12.62 6.78 -3.35
N HIS A 290 11.64 6.75 -4.25
CA HIS A 290 10.22 6.90 -3.89
C HIS A 290 9.54 5.61 -3.44
N LEU A 291 10.23 4.46 -3.49
CA LEU A 291 9.79 3.26 -2.78
C LEU A 291 9.63 3.53 -1.28
N ALA A 292 10.41 4.45 -0.69
CA ALA A 292 10.27 4.83 0.70
C ALA A 292 8.90 5.48 0.98
N ASP A 293 8.40 6.30 0.06
CA ASP A 293 7.12 7.00 0.19
C ASP A 293 5.94 6.03 0.09
N SER A 294 5.93 5.17 -0.94
CA SER A 294 4.85 4.19 -1.15
C SER A 294 4.79 3.15 -0.03
N LEU A 295 5.93 2.65 0.43
CA LEU A 295 5.97 1.71 1.54
C LEU A 295 5.66 2.37 2.89
N THR A 296 5.94 3.66 3.07
CA THR A 296 5.45 4.41 4.24
C THR A 296 3.93 4.46 4.23
N PHE A 297 3.31 4.79 3.08
CA PHE A 297 1.87 4.75 2.92
C PHE A 297 1.29 3.37 3.24
N VAL A 298 1.89 2.29 2.73
CA VAL A 298 1.49 0.91 3.04
C VAL A 298 1.53 0.63 4.55
N GLY A 299 2.62 1.03 5.22
CA GLY A 299 2.76 0.87 6.67
C GLY A 299 1.72 1.62 7.47
N GLU A 300 1.33 2.82 7.05
CA GLU A 300 0.21 3.58 7.63
C GLU A 300 -1.13 2.87 7.45
N GLN A 301 -1.36 2.25 6.29
CA GLN A 301 -2.60 1.51 6.03
C GLN A 301 -2.69 0.24 6.87
N PHE A 302 -1.59 -0.49 7.04
CA PHE A 302 -1.54 -1.65 7.94
C PHE A 302 -1.87 -1.26 9.39
N LYS A 303 -1.27 -0.20 9.90
CA LYS A 303 -1.57 0.30 11.27
C LYS A 303 -3.02 0.75 11.39
N SER A 304 -3.55 1.42 10.37
CA SER A 304 -4.96 1.84 10.34
C SER A 304 -5.91 0.64 10.36
N ALA A 305 -5.60 -0.43 9.63
CA ALA A 305 -6.37 -1.66 9.62
C ALA A 305 -6.35 -2.36 11.00
N GLU A 306 -5.19 -2.38 11.66
CA GLU A 306 -5.07 -2.90 13.02
C GLU A 306 -5.94 -2.10 14.00
N MET A 307 -5.82 -0.77 14.02
CA MET A 307 -6.65 0.09 14.89
C MET A 307 -8.14 -0.12 14.65
N ALA A 308 -8.57 -0.22 13.38
CA ALA A 308 -9.96 -0.50 13.03
C ALA A 308 -10.42 -1.88 13.53
N SER A 309 -9.54 -2.89 13.49
CA SER A 309 -9.84 -4.23 14.03
C SER A 309 -9.99 -4.23 15.55
N MET A 310 -9.12 -3.52 16.26
CA MET A 310 -9.17 -3.38 17.72
C MET A 310 -10.42 -2.63 18.16
N ALA A 311 -10.78 -1.53 17.48
CA ALA A 311 -11.98 -0.76 17.79
C ALA A 311 -13.27 -1.59 17.63
N ARG A 312 -13.37 -2.44 16.60
CA ARG A 312 -14.50 -3.36 16.43
C ARG A 312 -14.60 -4.36 17.57
N ASN A 313 -13.48 -4.92 18.01
CA ASN A 313 -13.46 -5.89 19.11
C ASN A 313 -13.84 -5.25 20.46
N VAL A 314 -13.51 -3.98 20.68
CA VAL A 314 -13.93 -3.23 21.88
C VAL A 314 -15.42 -2.88 21.82
N GLY A 315 -15.93 -2.44 20.66
CA GLY A 315 -17.35 -2.09 20.47
C GLY A 315 -18.31 -3.26 20.69
N VAL A 316 -17.95 -4.46 20.25
CA VAL A 316 -18.75 -5.69 20.48
C VAL A 316 -18.85 -6.06 21.96
N ASN A 317 -17.86 -5.70 22.78
CA ASN A 317 -17.86 -6.01 24.21
C ASN A 317 -18.66 -5.01 25.06
N ASN A 318 -19.08 -3.87 24.49
CA ASN A 318 -19.76 -2.79 25.22
C ASN A 318 -21.27 -2.69 24.93
N GLU A 319 -21.85 -3.59 24.12
CA GLU A 319 -23.30 -3.63 23.81
C GLU A 319 -24.08 -4.67 24.63
N ASN A 320 -23.66 -5.00 25.85
CA ASN A 320 -24.50 -5.72 26.83
C ASN A 320 -24.58 -4.92 28.14
N PRO A 321 -25.79 -4.55 28.55
CA PRO A 321 -26.46 -5.25 29.64
C PRO A 321 -27.79 -5.91 29.24
#